data_AF-A0A7H9BK90-F1
#
_entry.id   AF-A0A7H9BK90-F1
#
_cell.length_a   1.000
_cell.length_b   1.000
_cell.length_c   1.000
_cell.angle_alpha   90.00
_cell.angle_beta   90.00
_cell.angle_gamma   90.00
#
_symmetry.space_group_name_H-M   'P 1'
#
loop_
_entity.id
_entity.type
_entity.pdbx_description
1 polymer ?
#
loop_
_entity_poly.entity_id
_entity_poly.type
_entity_poly.pdbx_seq_one_letter_code
_entity_poly.pdbx_strand_id
1 'polypeptide(L)'
;MNHFLVPLHHSLDEQEGYFSGMTSMEVLINAMMKAGANKRHLLAKAFGGGDMLRMSTLGNIGQRNIDFAQQWLESERIPLMASDLGGYWARKVIFEPNNGDVFCRRIEAKLPQMRELARAEAQFAEQLVARQKPARIDFFD
;
A
#
# COMPACT_ATOMS: atom_id res chain seq x y z
N MET A 1 -7.20 -12.78 -1.24
CA MET A 1 -6.80 -11.39 -1.59
C MET A 1 -6.34 -10.70 -0.33
N ASN A 2 -5.35 -9.81 -0.41
CA ASN A 2 -4.97 -8.93 0.70
C ASN A 2 -5.05 -7.46 0.27
N HIS A 3 -5.01 -6.57 1.26
CA HIS A 3 -4.86 -5.13 1.09
C HIS A 3 -3.97 -4.63 2.22
N PHE A 4 -2.85 -4.01 1.87
CA PHE A 4 -1.94 -3.39 2.84
C PHE A 4 -1.86 -1.89 2.58
N LEU A 5 -1.44 -1.12 3.60
CA LEU A 5 -1.33 0.34 3.54
C LEU A 5 0.12 0.80 3.45
N VAL A 6 1.04 0.06 4.07
CA VAL A 6 2.47 0.38 4.09
C VAL A 6 3.30 -0.86 3.73
N PRO A 7 4.51 -0.70 3.16
CA PRO A 7 5.34 -1.85 2.76
C PRO A 7 5.78 -2.69 3.96
N LEU A 8 6.29 -2.00 4.99
CA LEU A 8 6.90 -2.55 6.18
C LEU A 8 6.39 -1.74 7.38
N HIS A 9 6.00 -2.44 8.43
CA HIS A 9 5.76 -1.85 9.75
C HIS A 9 6.98 -2.12 10.64
N HIS A 10 7.47 -1.11 11.37
CA HIS A 10 8.62 -1.25 12.28
C HIS A 10 8.23 -1.38 13.75
N SER A 11 6.95 -1.22 14.10
CA SER A 11 6.48 -1.34 15.48
C SER A 11 6.05 -2.77 15.78
N LEU A 12 6.41 -3.26 16.98
CA LEU A 12 6.18 -4.63 17.47
C LEU A 12 4.72 -4.92 17.88
N ASP A 13 3.79 -3.99 17.65
CA ASP A 13 2.38 -4.21 17.99
C ASP A 13 1.71 -5.13 16.96
N GLU A 14 1.40 -6.36 17.39
CA GLU A 14 0.83 -7.42 16.55
C GLU A 14 -0.52 -7.04 15.90
N GLN A 15 -1.28 -6.12 16.53
CA GLN A 15 -2.60 -5.70 16.05
C GLN A 15 -2.52 -4.85 14.77
N GLU A 16 -1.41 -4.14 14.53
CA GLU A 16 -1.22 -3.26 13.36
C GLU A 16 -0.49 -3.94 12.19
N GLY A 17 0.04 -5.16 12.41
CA GLY A 17 0.78 -5.92 11.40
C GLY A 17 0.00 -6.20 10.12
N TYR A 18 -1.34 -6.23 10.16
CA TYR A 18 -2.18 -6.45 8.98
C TYR A 18 -2.11 -5.33 7.94
N PHE A 19 -1.63 -4.14 8.31
CA PHE A 19 -1.43 -3.03 7.39
C PHE A 19 -0.06 -3.07 6.69
N SER A 20 0.83 -3.96 7.13
CA SER A 20 2.16 -4.22 6.57
C SER A 20 2.09 -5.18 5.38
N GLY A 21 2.61 -4.75 4.22
CA GLY A 21 2.63 -5.57 3.01
C GLY A 21 3.31 -6.93 3.22
N MET A 22 4.43 -6.96 3.94
CA MET A 22 5.16 -8.20 4.24
C MET A 22 4.28 -9.21 4.98
N THR A 23 3.69 -8.80 6.10
CA THR A 23 2.84 -9.66 6.93
C THR A 23 1.58 -10.09 6.17
N SER A 24 0.92 -9.16 5.47
CA SER A 24 -0.29 -9.48 4.70
C SER A 24 -0.03 -10.49 3.58
N MET A 25 1.13 -10.44 2.93
CA MET A 25 1.50 -11.36 1.86
C MET A 25 1.85 -12.75 2.42
N GLU A 26 2.66 -12.81 3.47
CA GLU A 26 3.04 -14.08 4.12
C GLU A 26 1.82 -14.83 4.68
N VAL A 27 0.95 -14.13 5.41
CA VAL A 27 -0.26 -14.74 5.99
C VAL A 27 -1.17 -15.29 4.89
N LEU A 28 -1.34 -14.55 3.78
CA LEU A 28 -2.17 -14.99 2.66
C LEU A 28 -1.60 -16.23 1.98
N ILE A 29 -0.30 -16.25 1.66
CA ILE A 29 0.33 -17.43 1.05
C ILE A 29 0.22 -18.62 1.97
N ASN A 30 0.54 -18.46 3.26
CA ASN A 30 0.47 -19.56 4.21
C ASN A 30 -0.96 -20.12 4.35
N ALA A 31 -1.98 -19.26 4.34
CA ALA A 31 -3.38 -19.70 4.33
C ALA A 31 -3.73 -20.48 3.06
N MET A 32 -3.30 -20.01 1.87
CA MET A 32 -3.51 -20.72 0.60
C MET A 32 -2.81 -22.09 0.59
N MET A 33 -1.56 -22.14 1.06
CA MET A 33 -0.79 -23.39 1.16
C MET A 33 -1.46 -24.40 2.11
N LYS A 34 -1.97 -23.93 3.27
CA LYS A 34 -2.75 -24.76 4.20
C LYS A 34 -4.06 -25.29 3.58
N ALA A 35 -4.65 -24.53 2.66
CA ALA A 35 -5.82 -24.95 1.89
C ALA A 35 -5.47 -25.88 0.70
N GLY A 36 -4.20 -26.25 0.53
CA GLY A 36 -3.74 -27.18 -0.52
C GLY A 36 -3.18 -26.51 -1.78
N ALA A 37 -2.98 -25.18 -1.78
CA ALA A 37 -2.30 -24.52 -2.89
C ALA A 37 -0.84 -24.97 -3.00
N ASN A 38 -0.33 -24.98 -4.23
CA ASN A 38 1.09 -25.19 -4.50
C ASN A 38 1.75 -23.84 -4.81
N LYS A 39 2.75 -23.45 -4.02
CA LYS A 39 3.49 -22.18 -4.18
C LYS A 39 3.98 -21.98 -5.61
N ARG A 40 4.42 -23.04 -6.29
CA ARG A 40 4.94 -22.99 -7.67
C ARG A 40 3.89 -22.64 -8.72
N HIS A 41 2.61 -22.80 -8.40
CA HIS A 41 1.49 -22.50 -9.29
C HIS A 41 0.81 -21.17 -8.93
N LEU A 42 1.31 -20.44 -7.93
CA LEU A 42 0.76 -19.16 -7.57
C LEU A 42 1.06 -18.13 -8.66
N LEU A 43 0.06 -17.32 -8.95
CA LEU A 43 0.11 -16.19 -9.87
C LEU A 43 -0.42 -14.96 -9.14
N ALA A 44 0.08 -13.78 -9.50
CA ALA A 44 -0.31 -12.53 -8.89
C ALA A 44 -0.97 -11.57 -9.87
N LYS A 45 -1.90 -10.75 -9.37
CA LYS A 45 -2.39 -9.54 -10.02
C LYS A 45 -2.36 -8.40 -9.00
N ALA A 46 -1.83 -7.23 -9.37
CA ALA A 46 -1.58 -6.14 -8.43
C ALA A 46 -2.28 -4.85 -8.85
N PHE A 47 -2.96 -4.19 -7.90
CA PHE A 47 -3.77 -3.01 -8.17
C PHE A 47 -3.59 -1.99 -7.05
N GLY A 48 -3.50 -0.69 -7.36
CA GLY A 48 -3.42 0.37 -6.35
C GLY A 48 -2.24 1.31 -6.52
N GLY A 49 -1.75 1.85 -5.41
CA GLY A 49 -0.63 2.79 -5.39
C GLY A 49 -0.89 4.13 -6.09
N GLY A 50 -2.16 4.52 -6.26
CA GLY A 50 -2.52 5.82 -6.84
C GLY A 50 -2.28 6.97 -5.88
N ASP A 51 -1.75 8.08 -6.39
CA ASP A 51 -1.57 9.34 -5.67
C ASP A 51 -2.67 10.32 -6.09
N MET A 52 -3.78 10.34 -5.35
CA MET A 52 -4.91 11.19 -5.69
C MET A 52 -4.62 12.68 -5.41
N LEU A 53 -3.91 12.99 -4.34
CA LEU A 53 -3.75 14.37 -3.89
C LEU A 53 -2.56 15.09 -4.52
N ARG A 54 -1.70 14.38 -5.27
CA ARG A 54 -0.47 14.93 -5.87
C ARG A 54 0.40 15.63 -4.83
N MET A 55 0.30 15.21 -3.58
CA MET A 55 1.03 15.83 -2.49
C MET A 55 2.41 15.21 -2.43
N SER A 56 3.37 15.89 -3.06
CA SER A 56 4.78 15.49 -3.10
C SER A 56 5.46 15.47 -1.73
N THR A 57 4.81 16.02 -0.69
CA THR A 57 5.39 16.29 0.63
C THR A 57 5.35 15.11 1.62
N LEU A 58 4.44 14.14 1.46
CA LEU A 58 4.31 13.00 2.41
C LEU A 58 5.16 11.77 2.04
N GLY A 59 5.99 11.87 1.00
CA GLY A 59 6.71 10.74 0.43
C GLY A 59 5.73 9.84 -0.31
N ASN A 60 6.09 9.42 -1.53
CA ASN A 60 5.19 8.70 -2.42
C ASN A 60 4.91 7.27 -1.89
N ILE A 61 4.05 7.14 -0.88
CA ILE A 61 3.64 5.86 -0.27
C ILE A 61 3.11 4.91 -1.35
N GLY A 62 2.36 5.45 -2.31
CA GLY A 62 1.86 4.70 -3.46
C GLY A 62 3.00 4.04 -4.22
N GLN A 63 4.03 4.79 -4.59
CA GLN A 63 5.21 4.25 -5.28
C GLN A 63 5.96 3.24 -4.40
N ARG A 64 6.18 3.52 -3.11
CA ARG A 64 6.83 2.56 -2.22
C ARG A 64 6.07 1.23 -2.11
N ASN A 65 4.74 1.28 -2.09
CA ASN A 65 3.91 0.09 -2.06
C ASN A 65 4.00 -0.69 -3.38
N ILE A 66 4.07 0.01 -4.51
CA ILE A 66 4.27 -0.59 -5.84
C ILE A 66 5.62 -1.31 -5.89
N ASP A 67 6.70 -0.59 -5.56
CA ASP A 67 8.06 -1.11 -5.61
C ASP A 67 8.21 -2.33 -4.71
N PHE A 68 7.69 -2.24 -3.48
CA PHE A 68 7.68 -3.35 -2.54
C PHE A 68 6.94 -4.57 -3.08
N ALA A 69 5.72 -4.39 -3.60
CA ALA A 69 4.93 -5.51 -4.09
C ALA A 69 5.61 -6.22 -5.27
N GLN A 70 6.21 -5.46 -6.18
CA GLN A 70 6.94 -6.01 -7.32
C GLN A 70 8.18 -6.79 -6.87
N GLN A 71 9.01 -6.20 -6.00
CA GLN A 71 10.22 -6.83 -5.48
C GLN A 71 9.90 -8.09 -4.67
N TRP A 72 8.86 -8.05 -3.84
CA TRP A 72 8.46 -9.20 -3.04
C TRP A 72 7.99 -10.36 -3.92
N LEU A 73 7.13 -10.11 -4.91
CA LEU A 73 6.68 -11.13 -5.86
C LEU A 73 7.83 -11.74 -6.66
N GLU A 74 8.79 -10.90 -7.07
CA GLU A 74 10.00 -11.36 -7.75
C GLU A 74 10.85 -12.28 -6.86
N SER A 75 11.10 -11.88 -5.61
CA SER A 75 11.86 -12.70 -4.64
C SER A 75 11.18 -14.05 -4.36
N GLU A 76 9.85 -14.07 -4.35
CA GLU A 76 9.03 -15.26 -4.10
C GLU A 76 8.80 -16.11 -5.35
N ARG A 77 9.27 -15.63 -6.52
CA ARG A 77 9.09 -16.24 -7.85
C ARG A 77 7.63 -16.44 -8.22
N ILE A 78 6.79 -15.47 -7.90
CA ILE A 78 5.36 -15.46 -8.23
C ILE A 78 5.14 -14.51 -9.41
N PRO A 79 4.80 -15.02 -10.60
CA PRO A 79 4.61 -14.18 -11.78
C PRO A 79 3.46 -13.18 -11.61
N LEU A 80 3.73 -11.90 -11.92
CA LEU A 80 2.71 -10.86 -11.98
C LEU A 80 2.03 -10.88 -13.36
N MET A 81 0.82 -11.45 -13.42
CA MET A 81 0.08 -11.69 -14.66
C MET A 81 -0.65 -10.46 -15.19
N ALA A 82 -1.06 -9.54 -14.29
CA ALA A 82 -1.72 -8.30 -14.65
C ALA A 82 -1.53 -7.26 -13.56
N SER A 83 -1.49 -5.98 -13.94
CA SER A 83 -1.42 -4.90 -12.96
C SER A 83 -2.08 -3.62 -13.43
N ASP A 84 -2.62 -2.86 -12.47
CA ASP A 84 -3.06 -1.47 -12.66
C ASP A 84 -2.58 -0.64 -11.47
N LEU A 85 -1.38 -0.07 -11.61
CA LEU A 85 -0.63 0.58 -10.53
C LEU A 85 -0.44 2.07 -10.81
N GLY A 86 -0.28 2.87 -9.77
CA GLY A 86 0.06 4.30 -9.88
C GLY A 86 -1.10 5.19 -10.33
N GLY A 87 -0.80 6.32 -10.97
CA GLY A 87 -1.81 7.26 -11.47
C GLY A 87 -2.52 8.07 -10.38
N TYR A 88 -3.56 8.81 -10.76
CA TYR A 88 -4.22 9.83 -9.92
C TYR A 88 -5.65 9.45 -9.50
N TRP A 89 -5.95 8.15 -9.47
CA TRP A 89 -7.32 7.66 -9.28
C TRP A 89 -7.38 6.64 -8.14
N ALA A 90 -8.52 6.63 -7.43
CA ALA A 90 -8.86 5.50 -6.58
C ALA A 90 -9.25 4.31 -7.45
N ARG A 91 -9.20 3.11 -6.88
CA ARG A 91 -9.59 1.88 -7.58
C ARG A 91 -10.56 1.09 -6.73
N LYS A 92 -11.66 0.66 -7.35
CA LYS A 92 -12.50 -0.41 -6.83
C LYS A 92 -12.09 -1.70 -7.53
N VAL A 93 -11.66 -2.68 -6.75
CA VAL A 93 -11.21 -3.99 -7.24
C VAL A 93 -12.17 -5.05 -6.74
N ILE A 94 -12.63 -5.91 -7.65
CA ILE A 94 -13.45 -7.09 -7.34
C ILE A 94 -12.69 -8.30 -7.89
N PHE A 95 -12.45 -9.30 -7.05
CA PHE A 95 -11.74 -10.51 -7.40
C PHE A 95 -12.70 -11.71 -7.38
N GLU A 96 -12.77 -12.44 -8.49
CA GLU A 96 -13.51 -13.70 -8.60
C GLU A 96 -12.55 -14.87 -8.35
N PRO A 97 -12.60 -15.53 -7.18
CA PRO A 97 -11.62 -16.56 -6.80
C PRO A 97 -11.74 -17.83 -7.64
N ASN A 98 -12.90 -18.14 -8.21
CA ASN A 98 -13.13 -19.40 -8.93
C ASN A 98 -12.35 -19.47 -10.26
N ASN A 99 -12.18 -18.34 -10.94
CA ASN A 99 -11.50 -18.27 -12.23
C ASN A 99 -10.28 -17.32 -12.24
N GLY A 100 -10.08 -16.57 -11.15
CA GLY A 100 -8.97 -15.63 -11.00
C GLY A 100 -9.20 -14.27 -11.68
N ASP A 101 -10.40 -13.99 -12.19
CA ASP A 101 -10.71 -12.72 -12.84
C ASP A 101 -10.72 -11.55 -11.86
N VAL A 102 -10.35 -10.38 -12.38
CA VAL A 102 -10.35 -9.15 -11.60
C VAL A 102 -11.02 -8.05 -12.39
N PHE A 103 -12.03 -7.42 -11.78
CA PHE A 103 -12.67 -6.23 -12.28
C PHE A 103 -12.11 -5.02 -11.54
N CYS A 104 -11.43 -4.14 -12.28
CA CYS A 104 -10.87 -2.90 -11.75
C CYS A 104 -11.62 -1.71 -12.35
N ARG A 105 -12.20 -0.88 -11.49
CA ARG A 105 -12.80 0.39 -11.89
C ARG A 105 -12.01 1.54 -11.27
N ARG A 106 -11.41 2.38 -12.11
CA ARG A 106 -10.82 3.64 -11.70
C ARG A 106 -11.93 4.62 -11.33
N ILE A 107 -11.78 5.29 -10.21
CA ILE A 107 -12.73 6.28 -9.70
C ILE A 107 -12.03 7.63 -9.79
N GLU A 108 -12.56 8.49 -10.63
CA GLU A 108 -12.15 9.88 -10.70
C GLU A 108 -12.65 10.60 -9.45
N ALA A 109 -11.73 11.28 -8.78
CA ALA A 109 -12.08 12.11 -7.66
C ALA A 109 -12.64 13.45 -8.20
N LYS A 110 -13.76 13.90 -7.63
CA LYS A 110 -14.43 15.13 -8.05
C LYS A 110 -13.53 16.33 -7.70
N LEU A 111 -13.06 17.04 -8.73
CA LEU A 111 -12.07 18.13 -8.62
C LEU A 111 -12.31 19.16 -7.49
N PRO A 112 -13.55 19.62 -7.19
CA PRO A 112 -13.75 20.64 -6.15
C PRO A 112 -13.38 20.14 -4.76
N GLN A 113 -13.81 18.93 -4.42
CA GLN A 113 -13.60 18.31 -3.10
C GLN A 113 -12.12 17.96 -2.87
N MET A 114 -11.41 17.57 -3.94
CA MET A 114 -9.97 17.31 -3.87
C MET A 114 -9.15 18.57 -3.57
N ARG A 115 -9.52 19.71 -4.15
CA ARG A 115 -8.79 20.98 -3.93
C ARG A 115 -8.90 21.44 -2.48
N GLU A 116 -10.08 21.29 -1.88
CA GLU A 116 -10.29 21.60 -0.47
C GLU A 116 -9.50 20.65 0.43
N LEU A 117 -9.56 19.33 0.15
CA LEU A 117 -8.80 18.34 0.89
C LEU A 117 -7.29 18.57 0.81
N ALA A 118 -6.76 18.81 -0.39
CA ALA A 118 -5.33 19.10 -0.58
C ALA A 118 -4.87 20.37 0.17
N ARG A 119 -5.71 21.42 0.20
CA ARG A 119 -5.41 22.63 0.99
C ARG A 119 -5.42 22.34 2.48
N ALA A 120 -6.42 21.61 2.97
CA ALA A 120 -6.52 21.24 4.38
C ALA A 120 -5.33 20.39 4.82
N GLU A 121 -4.93 19.40 4.02
CA GLU A 121 -3.76 18.55 4.33
C GLU A 121 -2.45 19.33 4.29
N ALA A 122 -2.26 20.26 3.33
CA ALA A 122 -1.06 21.11 3.29
C ALA A 122 -0.95 22.00 4.54
N GLN A 123 -2.05 22.63 4.97
CA GLN A 123 -2.09 23.43 6.19
C GLN A 123 -1.81 22.57 7.43
N PHE A 124 -2.33 21.34 7.47
CA PHE A 124 -2.07 20.42 8.58
C PHE A 124 -0.61 19.96 8.63
N ALA A 125 0.00 19.68 7.47
CA ALA A 125 1.41 19.31 7.38
C ALA A 125 2.33 20.43 7.90
N GLU A 126 2.04 21.70 7.54
CA GLU A 126 2.76 22.86 8.08
C GLU A 126 2.64 22.96 9.61
N GLN A 127 1.45 22.70 10.17
CA GLN A 127 1.24 22.69 11.61
C GLN A 127 2.01 21.57 12.31
N LEU A 128 2.11 20.38 11.71
CA LEU A 128 2.88 19.26 12.28
C LEU A 128 4.38 19.56 12.33
N VAL A 129 4.92 20.16 11.26
CA VAL A 129 6.34 20.59 11.22
C VAL A 129 6.60 21.65 12.29
N ALA A 130 5.71 22.63 12.45
CA ALA A 130 5.83 23.65 13.49
C ALA A 130 5.73 23.09 14.93
N ARG A 131 5.08 21.93 15.11
CA ARG A 131 4.83 21.31 16.41
C ARG A 131 5.92 20.31 16.83
N GLN A 132 6.77 19.83 15.91
CA GLN A 132 7.92 19.01 16.28
C GLN A 132 8.97 19.87 17.02
N LYS A 133 9.01 19.76 18.35
CA LYS A 133 10.15 20.23 19.15
C LYS A 133 11.36 19.34 18.80
N PRO A 134 12.56 19.90 18.56
CA PRO A 134 13.75 19.08 18.44
C PRO A 134 13.96 18.30 19.75
N ALA A 135 14.08 16.98 19.66
CA ALA A 135 14.48 16.17 20.79
C ALA A 135 15.92 16.57 21.15
N ARG A 136 16.07 17.23 22.29
CA ARG A 136 17.38 17.60 22.83
C ARG A 136 18.04 16.31 23.35
N ILE A 137 19.07 15.85 22.65
CA ILE A 137 19.93 14.77 23.14
C ILE A 137 21.01 15.45 23.99
N ASP A 138 20.85 15.38 25.31
CA ASP A 138 21.91 15.76 26.24
C ASP A 138 22.81 14.54 26.46
N PHE A 139 24.07 14.64 26.05
CA PHE A 139 25.10 13.66 26.38
C PHE A 139 25.61 13.93 27.79
N PHE A 140 25.81 12.87 28.58
CA PHE A 140 26.40 12.93 29.91
C PHE A 140 27.88 12.54 29.85
N ASP A 141 28.68 13.13 30.74
CA ASP A 141 30.11 12.79 30.96
C ASP A 141 30.26 11.51 31.81
#